data_AF-A0A9X0D0Q5-F1
#
_entry.id   AF-A0A9X0D0Q5-F1
#
_cell.length_a   1.000
_cell.length_b   1.000
_cell.length_c   1.000
_cell.angle_alpha   90.00
_cell.angle_beta   90.00
_cell.angle_gamma   90.00
#
_symmetry.space_group_name_H-M   'P 1'
#
loop_
_entity.id
_entity.type
_entity.pdbx_description
1 polymer ?
#
loop_
_entity_poly.entity_id
_entity_poly.type
_entity_poly.pdbx_seq_one_letter_code
_entity_poly.pdbx_strand_id
1 'polypeptide(L)'
;MAYEQHLSIHLSLIFFVTFLADQSSEALSFKAGKENITIVSPGLFACKEVSFQDPFNRGQEVKVLASVGHAVKSETTRNGAASWVEDVTANGFTVCVLEFGDGSNDTAEVNWIAVQSAPSGSQLGATSLNSWTTGTECKRIDFQQRFSTLPTIFVTASHQLPKRPQDAMAV
;
A
#
# COMPACT_ATOMS: atom_id res chain seq x y z
N MET A 1 31.37 -17.97 52.51
CA MET A 1 31.99 -16.85 51.80
C MET A 1 33.28 -17.33 51.17
N ALA A 2 33.26 -17.57 49.86
CA ALA A 2 34.38 -17.44 48.94
C ALA A 2 33.77 -17.66 47.55
N TYR A 3 33.96 -16.66 46.70
CA TYR A 3 33.41 -16.53 45.36
C TYR A 3 34.40 -17.20 44.41
N GLU A 4 33.96 -18.12 43.55
CA GLU A 4 34.78 -18.64 42.45
C GLU A 4 34.00 -18.38 41.16
N GLN A 5 34.22 -17.20 40.57
CA GLN A 5 33.74 -16.88 39.23
C GLN A 5 34.84 -17.22 38.24
N HIS A 6 34.62 -18.31 37.50
CA HIS A 6 35.47 -18.68 36.39
C HIS A 6 35.16 -17.76 35.21
N LEU A 7 36.14 -16.95 34.86
CA LEU A 7 36.19 -16.10 33.68
C LEU A 7 36.21 -16.98 32.41
N SER A 8 35.26 -16.77 31.49
CA SER A 8 35.32 -17.36 30.15
C SER A 8 35.18 -16.27 29.10
N ILE A 9 36.28 -15.99 28.41
CA ILE A 9 36.38 -15.04 27.29
C ILE A 9 36.21 -15.86 26.01
N HIS A 10 35.07 -15.74 25.34
CA HIS A 10 34.88 -16.31 24.01
C HIS A 10 35.34 -15.32 22.95
N LEU A 11 36.54 -15.56 22.40
CA LEU A 11 37.03 -14.93 21.19
C LEU A 11 36.38 -15.63 19.98
N SER A 12 35.37 -15.02 19.36
CA SER A 12 34.83 -15.51 18.08
C SER A 12 35.58 -14.86 16.92
N LEU A 13 36.45 -15.64 16.28
CA LEU A 13 37.11 -15.29 15.02
C LEU A 13 36.09 -15.32 13.89
N ILE A 14 35.68 -14.15 13.40
CA ILE A 14 34.87 -14.02 12.18
C ILE A 14 35.83 -14.10 10.98
N PHE A 15 35.84 -15.25 10.30
CA PHE A 15 36.42 -15.35 8.97
C PHE A 15 35.49 -14.66 7.97
N PHE A 16 35.84 -13.45 7.52
CA PHE A 16 35.26 -12.88 6.31
C PHE A 16 35.87 -13.60 5.10
N VAL A 17 35.18 -14.61 4.59
CA VAL A 17 35.40 -15.07 3.22
C VAL A 17 34.58 -14.14 2.33
N THR A 18 35.26 -13.19 1.69
CA THR A 18 34.68 -12.35 0.64
C THR A 18 34.39 -13.23 -0.58
N PHE A 19 33.19 -13.79 -0.65
CA PHE A 19 32.61 -14.14 -1.93
C PHE A 19 32.15 -12.84 -2.58
N LEU A 20 32.81 -12.46 -3.68
CA LEU A 20 32.24 -11.54 -4.67
C LEU A 20 31.08 -12.28 -5.35
N ALA A 21 29.96 -12.39 -4.66
CA ALA A 21 28.69 -12.47 -5.36
C ALA A 21 28.48 -11.09 -5.97
N ASP A 22 28.39 -11.04 -7.29
CA ASP A 22 27.86 -9.90 -8.04
C ASP A 22 26.42 -9.69 -7.58
N GLN A 23 26.27 -9.03 -6.44
CA GLN A 23 25.02 -8.62 -5.88
C GLN A 23 24.62 -7.38 -6.66
N SER A 24 24.03 -7.59 -7.83
CA SER A 24 23.02 -6.66 -8.31
C SER A 24 21.88 -6.71 -7.29
N SER A 25 22.06 -6.00 -6.17
CA SER A 25 20.92 -5.59 -5.36
C SER A 25 20.16 -4.60 -6.22
N GLU A 26 19.30 -5.11 -7.11
CA GLU A 26 18.07 -4.39 -7.40
C GLU A 26 17.38 -4.25 -6.06
N ALA A 27 17.68 -3.15 -5.37
CA ALA A 27 16.91 -2.72 -4.21
C ALA A 27 15.46 -2.75 -4.67
N LEU A 28 14.67 -3.64 -4.07
CA LEU A 28 13.25 -3.77 -4.36
C LEU A 28 12.67 -2.35 -4.31
N SER A 29 12.30 -1.82 -5.47
CA SER A 29 11.90 -0.43 -5.71
C SER A 29 10.47 -0.18 -5.23
N PHE A 30 10.14 -0.74 -4.06
CA PHE A 30 8.84 -0.60 -3.45
C PHE A 30 8.95 -0.11 -2.02
N LYS A 31 8.01 0.74 -1.65
CA LYS A 31 7.83 1.26 -0.30
C LYS A 31 6.48 0.76 0.19
N ALA A 32 6.38 0.47 1.47
CA ALA A 32 5.13 0.02 2.06
C ALA A 32 4.96 0.65 3.43
N GLY A 33 3.72 0.77 3.85
CA GLY A 33 3.40 1.34 5.14
C GLY A 33 1.94 1.18 5.49
N LYS A 34 1.61 1.83 6.59
CA LYS A 34 0.29 1.83 7.17
C LYS A 34 -0.03 3.21 7.69
N GLU A 35 -1.25 3.65 7.41
CA GLU A 35 -1.80 4.88 7.95
C GLU A 35 -3.06 4.66 8.76
N ASN A 36 -3.17 5.41 9.84
CA ASN A 36 -4.40 5.56 10.61
C ASN A 36 -5.07 6.87 10.19
N ILE A 37 -6.33 6.77 9.76
CA ILE A 37 -7.14 7.89 9.26
C ILE A 37 -8.40 7.98 10.12
N THR A 38 -8.55 9.08 10.86
CA THR A 38 -9.73 9.31 11.69
C THR A 38 -10.87 9.86 10.84
N ILE A 39 -12.01 9.16 10.88
CA ILE A 39 -13.19 9.46 10.09
C ILE A 39 -14.28 9.98 11.03
N VAL A 40 -14.82 11.16 10.72
CA VAL A 40 -15.78 11.86 11.59
C VAL A 40 -17.09 12.17 10.87
N SER A 41 -18.19 12.12 11.63
CA SER A 41 -19.50 12.64 11.21
C SER A 41 -19.62 14.15 11.49
N PRO A 42 -20.30 14.93 10.62
CA PRO A 42 -20.93 14.52 9.37
C PRO A 42 -19.92 14.43 8.21
N GLY A 43 -20.07 13.43 7.35
CA GLY A 43 -19.31 13.30 6.09
C GLY A 43 -18.66 11.95 5.88
N LEU A 44 -18.28 11.24 6.96
CA LEU A 44 -17.72 9.89 6.91
C LEU A 44 -16.54 9.72 5.94
N PHE A 45 -15.84 10.82 5.69
CA PHE A 45 -14.80 10.94 4.68
C PHE A 45 -13.59 11.63 5.28
N ALA A 46 -12.41 11.07 5.03
CA ALA A 46 -11.14 11.68 5.41
C ALA A 46 -10.02 11.27 4.46
N CYS A 47 -9.05 12.17 4.30
CA CYS A 47 -7.83 11.93 3.54
C CYS A 47 -6.60 12.21 4.39
N LYS A 48 -5.50 11.54 4.06
CA LYS A 48 -4.19 11.74 4.68
C LYS A 48 -3.10 11.77 3.62
N GLU A 49 -2.25 12.78 3.70
CA GLU A 49 -1.03 12.85 2.90
C GLU A 49 0.03 11.91 3.48
N VAL A 50 0.69 11.16 2.60
CA VAL A 50 1.74 10.20 2.93
C VAL A 50 3.00 10.58 2.18
N SER A 51 4.05 10.88 2.94
CA SER A 51 5.36 11.21 2.40
C SER A 51 6.27 9.98 2.43
N PHE A 52 6.97 9.71 1.33
CA PHE A 52 8.02 8.71 1.30
C PHE A 52 9.26 9.24 2.02
N GLN A 53 9.77 8.49 3.00
CA GLN A 53 10.99 8.87 3.73
C GLN A 53 12.16 9.13 2.78
N ASP A 54 12.35 8.22 1.82
CA ASP A 54 13.24 8.41 0.68
C ASP A 54 12.39 8.55 -0.57
N PRO A 55 12.43 9.68 -1.30
CA PRO A 55 11.69 9.82 -2.55
C PRO A 55 12.11 8.80 -3.61
N PHE A 56 11.17 8.48 -4.48
CA PHE A 56 11.40 7.71 -5.69
C PHE A 56 12.14 8.51 -6.77
N ASN A 57 12.66 7.83 -7.80
CA ASN A 57 13.33 8.50 -8.91
C ASN A 57 12.36 9.39 -9.67
N ARG A 58 12.75 10.65 -9.93
CA ARG A 58 11.93 11.56 -10.73
C ARG A 58 11.86 11.08 -12.18
N GLY A 59 10.71 11.28 -12.83
CA GLY A 59 10.49 10.93 -14.24
C GLY A 59 9.96 9.51 -14.49
N GLN A 60 9.91 8.66 -13.46
CA GLN A 60 9.22 7.37 -13.50
C GLN A 60 7.90 7.46 -12.75
N GLU A 61 6.85 6.89 -13.33
CA GLU A 61 5.53 6.86 -12.71
C GLU A 61 5.54 5.96 -11.47
N VAL A 62 5.02 6.46 -10.36
CA VAL A 62 4.79 5.66 -9.14
C VAL A 62 3.35 5.14 -9.18
N LYS A 63 3.16 3.86 -8.95
CA LYS A 63 1.85 3.26 -8.71
C LYS A 63 1.71 2.93 -7.24
N VAL A 64 0.59 3.32 -6.64
CA VAL A 64 0.26 3.00 -5.25
C VAL A 64 -0.91 2.04 -5.26
N LEU A 65 -0.84 1.01 -4.43
CA LEU A 65 -1.91 0.10 -4.08
C LEU A 65 -2.25 0.35 -2.63
N ALA A 66 -3.50 0.70 -2.34
CA ALA A 66 -4.00 0.91 -0.98
C ALA A 66 -5.27 0.11 -0.73
N SER A 67 -5.43 -0.35 0.50
CA SER A 67 -6.62 -1.06 0.96
C SER A 67 -6.90 -0.77 2.42
N VAL A 68 -8.19 -0.60 2.77
CA VAL A 68 -8.62 -0.55 4.17
C VAL A 68 -8.21 -1.85 4.87
N GLY A 69 -7.49 -1.71 5.98
CA GLY A 69 -7.12 -2.79 6.88
C GLY A 69 -8.14 -2.95 8.01
N HIS A 70 -8.25 -4.18 8.52
CA HIS A 70 -9.02 -4.49 9.71
C HIS A 70 -8.09 -5.05 10.79
N ALA A 71 -7.51 -4.17 11.60
CA ALA A 71 -6.62 -4.57 12.69
C ALA A 71 -7.37 -5.13 13.91
N VAL A 72 -8.66 -4.84 14.04
CA VAL A 72 -9.47 -5.18 15.23
C VAL A 72 -10.59 -6.14 14.83
N LYS A 73 -10.62 -7.31 15.47
CA LYS A 73 -11.79 -8.20 15.40
C LYS A 73 -12.95 -7.50 16.09
N SER A 74 -14.04 -7.28 15.36
CA SER A 74 -15.28 -6.74 15.90
C SER A 74 -16.34 -7.83 15.90
N GLU A 75 -17.04 -7.97 17.01
CA GLU A 75 -18.25 -8.83 17.12
C GLU A 75 -19.46 -8.19 16.43
N THR A 76 -19.36 -6.92 16.04
CA THR A 76 -20.38 -6.19 15.28
C THR A 76 -19.97 -6.03 13.82
N THR A 77 -20.93 -6.16 12.91
CA THR A 77 -20.75 -5.86 11.49
C THR A 77 -20.34 -4.41 11.32
N ARG A 78 -19.17 -4.17 10.72
CA ARG A 78 -18.76 -2.82 10.33
C ARG A 78 -19.48 -2.41 9.04
N ASN A 79 -19.71 -1.11 8.91
CA ASN A 79 -20.17 -0.54 7.65
C ASN A 79 -19.13 -0.77 6.55
N GLY A 80 -19.58 -0.84 5.29
CA GLY A 80 -18.67 -0.89 4.15
C GLY A 80 -17.81 0.38 4.08
N ALA A 81 -16.65 0.28 3.45
CA ALA A 81 -15.79 1.43 3.18
C ALA A 81 -15.17 1.32 1.78
N ALA A 82 -14.91 2.48 1.17
CA ALA A 82 -14.13 2.60 -0.05
C ALA A 82 -12.83 3.36 0.27
N SER A 83 -11.73 2.97 -0.39
CA SER A 83 -10.44 3.66 -0.30
C SER A 83 -9.84 3.90 -1.69
N TRP A 84 -9.21 5.05 -1.87
CA TRP A 84 -8.54 5.41 -3.11
C TRP A 84 -7.31 6.27 -2.84
N VAL A 85 -6.46 6.40 -3.87
CA VAL A 85 -5.26 7.24 -3.84
C VAL A 85 -5.35 8.40 -4.83
N GLU A 86 -4.80 9.54 -4.44
CA GLU A 86 -4.77 10.78 -5.20
C GLU A 86 -3.35 11.38 -5.16
N ASP A 87 -3.07 12.35 -6.03
CA ASP A 87 -1.83 13.13 -6.02
C ASP A 87 -0.53 12.31 -5.90
N VAL A 88 -0.48 11.17 -6.61
CA VAL A 88 0.68 10.28 -6.57
C VAL A 88 1.87 10.94 -7.27
N THR A 89 2.95 11.12 -6.52
CA THR A 89 4.21 11.71 -7.00
C THR A 89 5.42 10.86 -6.58
N ALA A 90 6.62 11.24 -7.01
CA ALA A 90 7.85 10.64 -6.53
C ALA A 90 8.11 10.89 -5.02
N ASN A 91 7.46 11.87 -4.40
CA ASN A 91 7.68 12.24 -2.99
C ASN A 91 6.65 11.62 -2.04
N GLY A 92 5.50 11.20 -2.56
CA GLY A 92 4.37 10.79 -1.72
C GLY A 92 3.08 10.72 -2.51
N PHE A 93 1.99 10.51 -1.78
CA PHE A 93 0.63 10.41 -2.31
C PHE A 93 -0.37 10.82 -1.23
N THR A 94 -1.62 11.03 -1.63
CA THR A 94 -2.74 11.19 -0.70
C THR A 94 -3.57 9.91 -0.71
N VAL A 95 -3.98 9.44 0.46
CA VAL A 95 -4.91 8.32 0.61
C VAL A 95 -6.19 8.77 1.28
N CYS A 96 -7.32 8.34 0.75
CA CYS A 96 -8.64 8.74 1.21
C CYS A 96 -9.49 7.51 1.54
N VAL A 97 -10.39 7.68 2.50
CA VAL A 97 -11.37 6.67 2.91
C VAL A 97 -12.74 7.31 3.04
N LEU A 98 -13.76 6.62 2.56
CA LEU A 98 -15.17 6.91 2.76
C LEU A 98 -15.85 5.70 3.41
N GLU A 99 -16.49 5.90 4.55
CA GLU A 99 -17.36 4.89 5.17
C GLU A 99 -18.82 5.11 4.77
N PHE A 100 -19.56 4.01 4.63
CA PHE A 100 -20.99 4.04 4.29
C PHE A 100 -21.87 3.89 5.55
N GLY A 101 -23.18 4.09 5.42
CA GLY A 101 -24.14 3.92 6.52
C GLY A 101 -23.92 4.91 7.65
N ASP A 102 -23.96 4.44 8.89
CA ASP A 102 -23.75 5.27 10.09
C ASP A 102 -22.26 5.61 10.34
N GLY A 103 -21.36 5.04 9.53
CA GLY A 103 -19.92 5.11 9.74
C GLY A 103 -19.47 4.45 11.05
N SER A 104 -18.18 4.51 11.34
CA SER A 104 -17.61 4.08 12.61
C SER A 104 -17.44 5.22 13.61
N ASN A 105 -17.34 6.47 13.12
CA ASN A 105 -16.81 7.61 13.90
C ASN A 105 -15.49 7.26 14.61
N ASP A 106 -14.67 6.45 13.95
CA ASP A 106 -13.44 5.87 14.48
C ASP A 106 -12.31 6.00 13.45
N THR A 107 -11.19 5.38 13.74
CA THR A 107 -10.01 5.34 12.90
C THR A 107 -10.04 4.14 11.97
N ALA A 108 -9.96 4.40 10.67
CA ALA A 108 -9.68 3.38 9.66
C ALA A 108 -8.18 3.18 9.51
N GLU A 109 -7.75 1.92 9.49
CA GLU A 109 -6.39 1.55 9.09
C GLU A 109 -6.37 1.44 7.56
N VAL A 110 -5.33 1.96 6.91
CA VAL A 110 -5.08 1.76 5.48
C VAL A 110 -3.66 1.26 5.29
N ASN A 111 -3.53 0.08 4.68
CA ASN A 111 -2.26 -0.49 4.29
C ASN A 111 -1.96 -0.11 2.84
N TRP A 112 -0.70 0.23 2.55
CA TRP A 112 -0.31 0.68 1.22
C TRP A 112 1.05 0.13 0.78
N ILE A 113 1.19 -0.02 -0.54
CA ILE A 113 2.43 -0.36 -1.25
C ILE A 113 2.57 0.61 -2.42
N ALA A 114 3.75 1.21 -2.59
CA ALA A 114 4.11 2.08 -3.69
C ALA A 114 5.27 1.47 -4.49
N VAL A 115 5.18 1.44 -5.82
CA VAL A 115 6.13 0.79 -6.74
C VAL A 115 6.39 1.68 -7.95
N GLN A 116 7.64 1.71 -8.46
CA GLN A 116 7.98 2.34 -9.75
C GLN A 116 8.16 1.34 -10.89
N SER A 117 8.46 0.09 -10.57
CA SER A 117 8.63 -0.98 -11.54
C SER A 117 7.93 -2.23 -11.04
N ALA A 118 7.45 -3.05 -11.99
CA ALA A 118 6.92 -4.36 -11.66
C ALA A 118 8.06 -5.23 -11.09
N PRO A 119 7.92 -5.83 -9.90
CA PRO A 119 8.83 -6.86 -9.43
C PRO A 119 9.00 -7.98 -10.46
N SER A 120 10.15 -8.64 -10.46
CA SER A 120 10.41 -9.79 -11.34
C SER A 120 9.32 -10.85 -11.20
N GLY A 121 8.81 -11.33 -12.34
CA GLY A 121 7.71 -12.30 -12.39
C GLY A 121 6.31 -11.73 -12.14
N SER A 122 6.17 -10.41 -11.97
CA SER A 122 4.89 -9.73 -11.80
C SER A 122 4.55 -8.82 -12.98
N GLN A 123 3.33 -8.29 -12.99
CA GLN A 123 2.89 -7.26 -13.92
C GLN A 123 2.33 -6.08 -13.13
N LEU A 124 2.65 -4.86 -13.59
CA LEU A 124 2.13 -3.61 -13.04
C LEU A 124 1.45 -2.83 -14.16
N GLY A 125 0.31 -2.20 -13.85
CA GLY A 125 -0.41 -1.39 -14.83
C GLY A 125 -1.51 -0.57 -14.17
N ALA A 126 -2.14 0.28 -14.97
CA ALA A 126 -3.33 1.01 -14.61
C ALA A 126 -4.31 0.99 -15.78
N THR A 127 -5.60 1.06 -15.49
CA THR A 127 -6.63 1.21 -16.50
C THR A 127 -7.67 2.20 -16.02
N SER A 128 -8.13 3.06 -16.92
CA SER A 128 -9.29 3.91 -16.67
C SER A 128 -10.58 3.10 -16.83
N LEU A 129 -11.49 3.29 -15.89
CA LEU A 129 -12.89 2.93 -16.05
C LEU A 129 -13.64 4.16 -16.57
N ASN A 130 -14.63 3.95 -17.43
CA ASN A 130 -15.53 5.03 -17.84
C ASN A 130 -16.41 5.41 -16.66
N SER A 131 -16.94 6.63 -16.61
CA SER A 131 -17.95 6.98 -15.60
C SER A 131 -19.26 6.24 -15.86
N TRP A 132 -19.92 5.79 -14.80
CA TRP A 132 -21.28 5.24 -14.83
C TRP A 132 -22.05 5.78 -13.61
N THR A 133 -23.37 5.90 -13.74
CA THR A 133 -24.23 6.45 -12.66
C THR A 133 -24.96 5.36 -11.87
N THR A 134 -25.33 4.27 -12.54
CA THR A 134 -26.09 3.16 -11.94
C THR A 134 -25.65 1.83 -12.52
N GLY A 135 -25.87 0.74 -11.79
CA GLY A 135 -25.55 -0.62 -12.24
C GLY A 135 -24.10 -1.01 -11.95
N THR A 136 -23.59 -1.93 -12.76
CA THR A 136 -22.23 -2.46 -12.62
C THR A 136 -21.54 -2.45 -13.97
N GLU A 137 -20.39 -1.80 -14.03
CA GLU A 137 -19.51 -1.80 -15.20
C GLU A 137 -18.34 -2.76 -14.98
N CYS A 138 -18.06 -3.59 -15.99
CA CYS A 138 -16.98 -4.57 -15.95
C CYS A 138 -16.00 -4.29 -17.09
N LYS A 139 -14.72 -4.06 -16.75
CA LYS A 139 -13.65 -3.97 -17.73
C LYS A 139 -12.76 -5.19 -17.66
N ARG A 140 -12.63 -5.90 -18.78
CA ARG A 140 -11.67 -7.00 -18.90
C ARG A 140 -10.26 -6.43 -19.00
N ILE A 141 -9.34 -6.99 -18.23
CA ILE A 141 -7.91 -6.70 -18.28
C ILE A 141 -7.20 -7.99 -18.68
N ASP A 142 -6.50 -7.97 -19.81
CA ASP A 142 -5.69 -9.10 -20.25
C ASP A 142 -4.25 -8.98 -19.71
N PHE A 143 -3.70 -10.11 -19.27
CA PHE A 143 -2.30 -10.17 -18.83
C PHE A 143 -1.37 -10.06 -20.03
N GLN A 144 -0.35 -9.20 -19.92
CA GLN A 144 0.66 -8.97 -20.94
C GLN A 144 1.63 -10.15 -21.06
N GLN A 145 1.73 -10.96 -20.01
CA GLN A 145 2.54 -12.17 -19.97
C GLN A 145 1.77 -13.34 -19.36
N ARG A 146 2.19 -14.57 -19.69
CA ARG A 146 1.69 -15.77 -19.02
C ARG A 146 2.43 -15.96 -17.69
N PHE A 147 1.68 -16.15 -16.62
CA PHE A 147 2.23 -16.53 -15.32
C PHE A 147 2.36 -18.05 -15.23
N SER A 148 3.48 -18.54 -14.71
CA SER A 148 3.74 -19.97 -14.52
C SER A 148 2.91 -20.57 -13.38
N THR A 149 2.47 -19.74 -12.44
CA THR A 149 1.57 -20.06 -11.35
C THR A 149 0.37 -19.12 -11.36
N LEU A 150 -0.69 -19.46 -10.61
CA LEU A 150 -1.85 -18.59 -10.47
C LEU A 150 -1.41 -17.27 -9.78
N PRO A 151 -1.58 -16.11 -10.43
CA PRO A 151 -1.17 -14.83 -9.84
C PRO A 151 -2.17 -14.37 -8.78
N THR A 152 -1.67 -13.71 -7.74
CA THR A 152 -2.50 -12.90 -6.84
C THR A 152 -2.66 -11.51 -7.44
N ILE A 153 -3.89 -11.01 -7.49
CA ILE A 153 -4.22 -9.71 -8.08
C ILE A 153 -4.47 -8.70 -6.96
N PHE A 154 -3.79 -7.55 -7.05
CA PHE A 154 -4.03 -6.40 -6.19
C PHE A 154 -4.52 -5.23 -7.05
N VAL A 155 -5.57 -4.55 -6.60
CA VAL A 155 -6.14 -3.39 -7.27
C VAL A 155 -6.46 -2.31 -6.25
N THR A 156 -6.38 -1.06 -6.68
CA THR A 156 -6.85 0.08 -5.89
C THR A 156 -7.49 1.10 -6.83
N ALA A 157 -8.43 1.87 -6.32
CA ALA A 157 -8.95 3.02 -7.04
C ALA A 157 -7.94 4.18 -6.96
N SER A 158 -7.78 4.92 -8.04
CA SER A 158 -6.96 6.12 -8.08
C SER A 158 -7.67 7.24 -8.81
N HIS A 159 -7.65 8.44 -8.25
CA HIS A 159 -8.21 9.63 -8.89
C HIS A 159 -7.12 10.53 -9.44
N GLN A 160 -7.40 11.11 -10.61
CA GLN A 160 -6.59 12.17 -11.19
C GLN A 160 -6.98 13.56 -10.64
N LEU A 161 -8.19 13.71 -10.08
CA LEU A 161 -8.69 14.94 -9.50
C LEU A 161 -8.76 14.81 -7.98
N PRO A 162 -7.96 15.58 -7.23
CA PRO A 162 -7.88 15.43 -5.77
C PRO A 162 -9.07 16.05 -5.03
N LYS A 163 -9.31 15.58 -3.80
CA LYS A 163 -10.24 16.12 -2.80
C LYS A 163 -11.72 16.06 -3.21
N ARG A 164 -12.12 15.06 -3.99
CA ARG A 164 -13.54 14.84 -4.35
C ARG A 164 -14.07 13.54 -3.72
N PRO A 165 -14.95 13.63 -2.70
CA PRO A 165 -15.43 12.44 -1.98
C PRO A 165 -16.39 11.58 -2.82
N GLN A 166 -17.14 12.21 -3.74
CA GLN A 166 -18.16 11.54 -4.57
C GLN A 166 -17.60 10.73 -5.74
N ASP A 167 -16.29 10.78 -5.99
CA ASP A 167 -15.69 10.13 -7.17
C ASP A 167 -15.06 8.76 -6.83
N ALA A 168 -15.04 8.35 -5.55
CA ALA A 168 -14.40 7.11 -5.04
C ALA A 168 -14.70 5.87 -5.88
N MET A 169 -15.92 5.80 -6.42
CA MET A 169 -16.39 4.88 -7.45
C MET A 169 -17.49 5.50 -8.33
N ALA A 170 -17.50 6.83 -8.46
CA ALA A 170 -18.50 7.70 -9.10
C ALA A 170 -20.00 7.45 -8.76
N VAL A 171 -20.72 8.54 -8.50
CA VAL A 171 -22.14 8.65 -8.89
C VAL A 171 -22.28 9.87 -9.79
#